data_AF-A0A7S2VDS5-F1
#
_entry.id   AF-A0A7S2VDS5-F1
#
_cell.length_a   1.000
_cell.length_b   1.000
_cell.length_c   1.000
_cell.angle_alpha   90.00
_cell.angle_beta   90.00
_cell.angle_gamma   90.00
#
_symmetry.space_group_name_H-M   'P 1'
#
loop_
_entity.id
_entity.type
_entity.pdbx_description
1 polymer ?
#
loop_
_entity_poly.entity_id
_entity_poly.type
_entity_poly.pdbx_seq_one_letter_code
_entity_poly.pdbx_strand_id
1 'polypeptide(L)'
;CPDDDESNEQFMHALGEAGWDTVLEALGREADLDSLSMFYPSFIAMTHSQTAFMHSDSDNHEIFNLIFPVTQSNATNSAGVREAEVVVGSDPVNVPYTYEPDHVIALGKDGMHGTAPGDFRGTGHFRMVVSVYMGDFQDDEMLDEYIRGWQDPPYPRPWNLRRALKERIHWDRHDPTIKSQSPQKNFL
;
A
#
# COMPACT_ATOMS: atom_id res chain seq x y z
N CYS A 1 12.96 3.92 0.60
CA CYS A 1 11.90 4.61 1.34
C CYS A 1 12.47 5.93 1.87
N PRO A 2 11.73 7.04 1.92
CA PRO A 2 12.27 8.20 2.61
C PRO A 2 12.33 7.89 4.10
N ASP A 3 13.54 7.81 4.64
CA ASP A 3 13.82 7.81 6.09
C ASP A 3 13.67 9.22 6.70
N ASP A 4 13.06 10.11 5.93
CA ASP A 4 12.88 11.53 6.16
C ASP A 4 11.38 11.83 6.18
N ASP A 5 10.91 12.37 7.31
CA ASP A 5 9.50 12.65 7.57
C ASP A 5 8.97 13.69 6.57
N GLU A 6 9.81 14.66 6.17
CA GLU A 6 9.48 15.67 5.16
C GLU A 6 9.22 15.01 3.80
N SER A 7 10.11 14.13 3.34
CA SER A 7 9.91 13.41 2.07
C SER A 7 8.67 12.51 2.08
N ASN A 8 8.33 11.89 3.23
CA ASN A 8 7.09 11.13 3.38
C ASN A 8 5.86 12.03 3.27
N GLU A 9 5.87 13.20 3.92
CA GLU A 9 4.80 14.21 3.80
C GLU A 9 4.64 14.71 2.38
N GLN A 10 5.74 15.08 1.72
CA GLN A 10 5.72 15.53 0.33
C GLN A 10 5.12 14.47 -0.58
N PHE A 11 5.42 13.19 -0.35
CA PHE A 11 4.83 12.09 -1.09
C PHE A 11 3.31 11.99 -0.85
N MET A 12 2.87 12.04 0.40
CA MET A 12 1.43 11.98 0.72
C MET A 12 0.67 13.18 0.18
N HIS A 13 1.27 14.37 0.21
CA HIS A 13 0.71 15.57 -0.40
C HIS A 13 0.59 15.41 -1.92
N ALA A 14 1.63 14.90 -2.58
CA ALA A 14 1.62 14.66 -4.02
C ALA A 14 0.53 13.63 -4.42
N LEU A 15 0.32 12.59 -3.61
CA LEU A 15 -0.82 11.69 -3.80
C LEU A 15 -2.15 12.46 -3.69
N GLY A 16 -2.30 13.28 -2.65
CA GLY A 16 -3.49 14.11 -2.50
C GLY A 16 -3.77 15.01 -3.68
N GLU A 17 -2.76 15.74 -4.17
CA GLU A 17 -2.83 16.57 -5.39
C GLU A 17 -3.22 15.76 -6.64
N ALA A 18 -2.83 14.49 -6.72
CA ALA A 18 -3.21 13.58 -7.78
C ALA A 18 -4.66 13.06 -7.68
N GLY A 19 -5.44 13.52 -6.70
CA GLY A 19 -6.85 13.17 -6.52
C GLY A 19 -7.10 11.94 -5.65
N TRP A 20 -6.10 11.55 -4.84
CA TRP A 20 -6.12 10.33 -4.06
C TRP A 20 -7.27 10.24 -3.05
N ASP A 21 -7.77 11.38 -2.57
CA ASP A 21 -8.96 11.45 -1.71
C ASP A 21 -10.18 10.74 -2.30
N THR A 22 -10.32 10.75 -3.63
CA THR A 22 -11.43 10.06 -4.32
C THR A 22 -11.31 8.55 -4.19
N VAL A 23 -10.08 8.03 -4.26
CA VAL A 23 -9.81 6.59 -4.15
C VAL A 23 -10.02 6.14 -2.71
N LEU A 24 -9.51 6.91 -1.74
CA LEU A 24 -9.73 6.62 -0.32
C LEU A 24 -11.22 6.66 0.05
N GLU A 25 -11.97 7.63 -0.47
CA GLU A 25 -13.42 7.69 -0.25
C GLU A 25 -14.15 6.49 -0.86
N ALA A 26 -13.83 6.11 -2.10
CA ALA A 26 -14.43 4.96 -2.74
C ALA A 26 -14.11 3.66 -1.97
N LEU A 27 -12.85 3.47 -1.58
CA LEU A 27 -12.39 2.32 -0.82
C LEU A 27 -13.07 2.24 0.55
N GLY A 28 -13.07 3.35 1.30
CA GLY A 28 -13.66 3.39 2.63
C GLY A 28 -15.17 3.17 2.63
N ARG A 29 -15.88 3.61 1.58
CA ARG A 29 -17.31 3.30 1.38
C ARG A 29 -17.55 1.84 1.03
N GLU A 30 -16.74 1.28 0.11
CA GLU A 30 -16.90 -0.10 -0.36
C GLU A 30 -16.56 -1.12 0.74
N ALA A 31 -15.51 -0.85 1.52
CA ALA A 31 -15.05 -1.71 2.61
C ALA A 31 -15.75 -1.45 3.95
N ASP A 32 -16.75 -0.57 3.97
CA ASP A 32 -17.48 -0.12 5.16
C ASP A 32 -16.59 0.37 6.33
N LEU A 33 -15.57 1.15 6.02
CA LEU A 33 -14.64 1.74 6.99
C LEU A 33 -15.11 3.12 7.45
N ASP A 34 -14.76 3.53 8.66
CA ASP A 34 -15.10 4.87 9.16
C ASP A 34 -13.99 5.87 8.89
N SER A 35 -12.73 5.42 8.82
CA SER A 35 -11.59 6.26 8.47
C SER A 35 -10.53 5.50 7.68
N LEU A 36 -9.65 6.23 7.00
CA LEU A 36 -8.48 5.66 6.35
C LEU A 36 -7.35 6.66 6.49
N SER A 37 -6.27 6.22 7.13
CA SER A 37 -5.01 6.96 7.16
C SER A 37 -3.93 6.19 6.45
N MET A 38 -3.38 6.79 5.39
CA MET A 38 -2.14 6.36 4.78
C MET A 38 -0.97 6.70 5.71
N PHE A 39 -0.04 5.78 5.88
CA PHE A 39 1.08 6.01 6.80
C PHE A 39 2.43 5.62 6.22
N TYR A 40 2.45 4.84 5.13
CA TYR A 40 3.72 4.37 4.60
C TYR A 40 3.67 4.06 3.11
N PRO A 41 4.45 4.78 2.29
CA PRO A 41 4.71 4.42 0.92
C PRO A 41 5.99 3.59 0.85
N SER A 42 5.92 2.42 0.22
CA SER A 42 7.06 1.58 -0.11
C SER A 42 7.22 1.47 -1.62
N PHE A 43 8.46 1.27 -2.07
CA PHE A 43 8.76 1.01 -3.47
C PHE A 43 9.41 -0.35 -3.55
N ILE A 44 8.79 -1.26 -4.30
CA ILE A 44 9.31 -2.60 -4.50
C ILE A 44 9.74 -2.70 -5.95
N ALA A 45 11.05 -2.76 -6.18
CA ALA A 45 11.63 -2.99 -7.49
C ALA A 45 12.26 -4.38 -7.54
N MET A 46 11.92 -5.16 -8.57
CA MET A 46 12.35 -6.54 -8.70
C MET A 46 12.89 -6.81 -10.11
N THR A 47 14.10 -7.33 -10.16
CA THR A 47 14.72 -7.86 -11.40
C THR A 47 14.68 -9.38 -11.46
N HIS A 48 14.51 -10.07 -10.33
CA HIS A 48 14.45 -11.53 -10.27
C HIS A 48 13.74 -12.01 -9.00
N SER A 49 12.82 -12.97 -9.15
CA SER A 49 12.22 -13.76 -8.06
C SER A 49 12.02 -15.20 -8.51
N GLN A 50 12.35 -16.15 -7.65
CA GLN A 50 12.21 -17.58 -7.95
C GLN A 50 10.88 -18.16 -7.47
N THR A 51 10.35 -17.64 -6.37
CA THR A 51 9.15 -18.16 -5.72
C THR A 51 8.29 -17.02 -5.21
N ALA A 52 6.98 -17.16 -5.34
CA ALA A 52 6.04 -16.29 -4.64
C ALA A 52 6.06 -16.66 -3.15
N PHE A 53 6.71 -15.83 -2.33
CA PHE A 53 6.61 -15.94 -0.88
C PHE A 53 5.25 -15.38 -0.45
N MET A 54 4.28 -16.27 -0.24
CA MET A 54 2.93 -15.89 0.17
C MET A 54 2.95 -15.41 1.61
N HIS A 55 2.51 -14.18 1.84
CA HIS A 55 2.41 -13.57 3.17
C HIS A 55 1.17 -12.66 3.24
N SER A 56 0.73 -12.37 4.46
CA SER A 56 -0.12 -11.22 4.75
C SER A 56 0.77 -10.08 5.23
N ASP A 57 0.41 -8.85 4.88
CA ASP A 57 1.06 -7.65 5.44
C ASP A 57 0.57 -7.31 6.85
N SER A 58 -0.49 -7.96 7.30
CA SER A 58 -1.07 -7.76 8.63
C SER A 58 -1.63 -9.08 9.14
N ASP A 59 -1.15 -9.53 10.31
CA ASP A 59 -1.68 -10.75 10.93
C ASP A 59 -2.87 -10.46 11.87
N ASN A 60 -3.13 -9.20 12.25
CA ASN A 60 -4.10 -8.87 13.30
C ASN A 60 -4.85 -7.53 13.16
N HIS A 61 -4.45 -6.62 12.27
CA HIS A 61 -4.96 -5.24 12.23
C HIS A 61 -5.68 -4.92 10.92
N GLU A 62 -6.63 -3.98 10.96
CA GLU A 62 -7.42 -3.52 9.80
C GLU A 62 -6.58 -2.65 8.87
N ILE A 63 -5.58 -3.30 8.26
CA ILE A 63 -4.61 -2.66 7.39
C ILE A 63 -4.88 -3.12 5.98
N PHE A 64 -4.84 -2.13 5.10
CA PHE A 64 -4.91 -2.32 3.68
C PHE A 64 -3.56 -1.97 3.07
N ASN A 65 -3.11 -2.78 2.13
CA ASN A 65 -2.04 -2.44 1.24
C ASN A 65 -2.62 -2.16 -0.14
N LEU A 66 -2.37 -0.97 -0.67
CA LEU A 66 -2.68 -0.64 -2.06
C LEU A 66 -1.42 -0.73 -2.90
N ILE A 67 -1.45 -1.59 -3.92
CA ILE A 67 -0.31 -1.84 -4.81
C ILE A 67 -0.55 -1.21 -6.18
N PHE A 68 0.36 -0.33 -6.56
CA PHE A 68 0.36 0.46 -7.79
C PHE A 68 1.48 -0.01 -8.72
N PRO A 69 1.15 -0.57 -9.89
CA PRO A 69 2.16 -0.87 -10.89
C PRO A 69 2.74 0.43 -11.48
N VAL A 70 4.03 0.68 -11.23
CA VAL A 70 4.78 1.78 -11.88
C VAL A 70 5.37 1.31 -13.19
N THR A 71 6.01 0.14 -13.17
CA THR A 71 6.48 -0.53 -14.38
C THR A 71 5.91 -1.92 -14.45
N GLN A 72 5.26 -2.19 -15.59
CA GLN A 72 4.67 -3.48 -15.90
C GLN A 72 5.61 -4.29 -16.78
N SER A 73 5.65 -5.59 -16.53
CA SER A 73 6.32 -6.52 -17.42
C SER A 73 5.49 -6.76 -18.68
N ASN A 74 6.08 -6.46 -19.84
CA ASN A 74 5.60 -6.94 -21.14
C ASN A 74 6.07 -8.36 -21.45
N ALA A 75 6.78 -9.03 -20.53
CA ALA A 75 7.21 -10.40 -20.73
C ALA A 75 5.99 -11.33 -20.83
N THR A 76 6.05 -12.21 -21.82
CA THR A 76 5.05 -13.24 -22.07
C THR A 76 5.69 -14.61 -21.97
N ASN A 77 4.95 -15.60 -21.49
CA ASN A 77 5.37 -16.99 -21.52
C ASN A 77 5.46 -17.52 -22.98
N SER A 78 5.83 -18.79 -23.14
CA SER A 78 5.95 -19.45 -24.45
C SER A 78 4.64 -19.50 -25.25
N ALA A 79 3.49 -19.29 -24.61
CA ALA A 79 2.18 -19.20 -25.24
C ALA A 79 1.78 -17.76 -25.59
N GLY A 80 2.66 -16.76 -25.39
CA GLY A 80 2.37 -15.36 -25.65
C GLY A 80 1.45 -14.69 -24.63
N VAL A 81 1.20 -15.34 -23.48
CA VAL A 81 0.39 -14.79 -22.38
C VAL A 81 1.29 -14.00 -21.44
N ARG A 82 0.88 -12.79 -21.06
CA ARG A 82 1.62 -11.97 -20.09
C ARG A 82 1.84 -12.76 -18.80
N GLU A 83 3.05 -12.69 -18.28
CA GLU A 83 3.37 -13.36 -17.02
C GLU A 83 2.66 -12.67 -15.85
N ALA A 84 2.31 -13.47 -14.84
CA ALA A 84 1.77 -12.94 -13.59
C ALA A 84 2.83 -12.08 -12.90
N GLU A 85 2.38 -11.04 -12.21
CA GLU A 85 3.24 -10.09 -11.50
C GLU A 85 3.04 -10.20 -9.99
N VAL A 86 1.84 -10.60 -9.57
CA VAL A 86 1.48 -10.93 -8.19
C VAL A 86 0.64 -12.20 -8.18
N VAL A 87 0.73 -12.94 -7.09
CA VAL A 87 -0.16 -14.06 -6.77
C VAL A 87 -0.99 -13.60 -5.57
N VAL A 88 -2.31 -13.68 -5.67
CA VAL A 88 -3.24 -13.32 -4.60
C VAL A 88 -4.06 -14.56 -4.25
N GLY A 89 -4.33 -14.83 -2.97
CA GLY A 89 -5.05 -16.05 -2.63
C GLY A 89 -5.24 -16.28 -1.14
N SER A 90 -5.66 -17.49 -0.83
CA SER A 90 -5.66 -18.09 0.51
C SER A 90 -5.32 -19.56 0.35
N ASP A 91 -4.53 -20.16 1.24
CA ASP A 91 -4.14 -21.57 1.11
C ASP A 91 -5.40 -22.47 1.03
N PRO A 92 -5.63 -23.26 -0.05
CA PRO A 92 -4.73 -23.62 -1.16
C PRO A 92 -5.01 -22.92 -2.51
N VAL A 93 -5.93 -21.97 -2.57
CA VAL A 93 -6.30 -21.22 -3.79
C VAL A 93 -5.38 -20.03 -3.99
N ASN A 94 -4.46 -20.16 -4.94
CA ASN A 94 -3.60 -19.07 -5.41
C ASN A 94 -4.00 -18.64 -6.82
N VAL A 95 -4.30 -17.36 -7.00
CA VAL A 95 -4.71 -16.76 -8.27
C VAL A 95 -3.57 -15.88 -8.80
N PRO A 96 -2.94 -16.25 -9.94
CA PRO A 96 -2.00 -15.36 -10.60
C PRO A 96 -2.73 -14.14 -11.15
N TYR A 97 -2.16 -12.96 -10.94
CA TYR A 97 -2.67 -11.70 -11.46
C TYR A 97 -1.55 -10.92 -12.16
N THR A 98 -1.87 -10.38 -13.33
CA THR A 98 -1.01 -9.50 -14.09
C THR A 98 -1.51 -8.08 -13.88
N TYR A 99 -0.61 -7.13 -13.61
CA TYR A 99 -1.03 -5.76 -13.41
C TYR A 99 -1.60 -5.17 -14.71
N GLU A 100 -2.70 -4.45 -14.57
CA GLU A 100 -3.35 -3.71 -15.63
C GLU A 100 -3.06 -2.21 -15.48
N PRO A 101 -2.88 -1.47 -16.59
CA PRO A 101 -2.75 -0.02 -16.54
C PRO A 101 -3.94 0.61 -15.80
N ASP A 102 -3.68 1.68 -15.06
CA ASP A 102 -4.68 2.45 -14.32
C ASP A 102 -5.47 1.65 -13.27
N HIS A 103 -5.03 0.44 -12.93
CA HIS A 103 -5.62 -0.39 -11.89
C HIS A 103 -4.73 -0.43 -10.65
N VAL A 104 -5.38 -0.50 -9.50
CA VAL A 104 -4.76 -0.64 -8.18
C VAL A 104 -5.27 -1.93 -7.56
N ILE A 105 -4.39 -2.69 -6.91
CA ILE A 105 -4.83 -3.84 -6.12
C ILE A 105 -4.97 -3.38 -4.68
N ALA A 106 -6.16 -3.60 -4.11
CA ALA A 106 -6.38 -3.46 -2.68
C ALA A 106 -6.30 -4.83 -2.01
N LEU A 107 -5.39 -4.97 -1.06
CA LEU A 107 -5.23 -6.16 -0.24
C LEU A 107 -5.61 -5.80 1.19
N GLY A 108 -6.66 -6.44 1.70
CA GLY A 108 -7.11 -6.24 3.08
C GLY A 108 -6.38 -7.14 4.08
N LYS A 109 -6.84 -7.09 5.33
CA LYS A 109 -6.29 -7.77 6.51
C LYS A 109 -5.83 -9.22 6.28
N ASP A 110 -6.67 -10.06 5.69
CA ASP A 110 -6.37 -11.49 5.49
C ASP A 110 -5.93 -11.81 4.05
N GLY A 111 -5.60 -10.77 3.27
CA GLY A 111 -5.23 -10.87 1.87
C GLY A 111 -3.82 -11.43 1.69
N MET A 112 -3.70 -12.75 1.57
CA MET A 112 -2.40 -13.35 1.25
C MET A 112 -2.00 -13.01 -0.18
N HIS A 113 -0.76 -12.59 -0.32
CA HIS A 113 -0.19 -12.28 -1.62
C HIS A 113 1.31 -12.56 -1.66
N GLY A 114 1.86 -12.59 -2.87
CA GLY A 114 3.29 -12.74 -3.10
C GLY A 114 3.69 -12.28 -4.49
N THR A 115 4.90 -11.75 -4.61
CA THR A 115 5.44 -11.37 -5.92
C THR A 115 5.64 -12.60 -6.79
N ALA A 116 5.00 -12.64 -7.95
CA ALA A 116 5.09 -13.79 -8.84
C ALA A 116 6.53 -14.01 -9.35
N PRO A 117 6.95 -15.26 -9.57
CA PRO A 117 8.28 -15.56 -10.13
C PRO A 117 8.53 -14.84 -11.45
N GLY A 118 9.79 -14.54 -11.73
CA GLY A 118 10.22 -13.90 -12.98
C GLY A 118 11.72 -13.61 -12.98
N ASP A 119 12.32 -13.54 -14.17
CA ASP A 119 13.74 -13.20 -14.34
C ASP A 119 13.92 -12.19 -15.47
N PHE A 120 14.24 -10.96 -15.10
CA PHE A 120 14.52 -9.86 -16.02
C PHE A 120 16.02 -9.62 -16.20
N ARG A 121 16.88 -10.40 -15.53
CA ARG A 121 18.34 -10.25 -15.64
C ARG A 121 18.75 -10.55 -17.08
N GLY A 122 19.46 -9.61 -17.69
CA GLY A 122 19.88 -9.69 -19.10
C GLY A 122 18.89 -9.10 -20.11
N THR A 123 17.69 -8.69 -19.68
CA THR A 123 16.74 -7.98 -20.56
C THR A 123 16.81 -6.46 -20.42
N GLY A 124 17.41 -5.95 -19.34
CA GLY A 124 17.42 -4.52 -19.01
C GLY A 124 16.09 -4.01 -18.43
N HIS A 125 15.13 -4.90 -18.16
CA HIS A 125 13.84 -4.56 -17.56
C HIS A 125 13.80 -4.87 -16.06
N PHE A 126 12.80 -4.31 -15.38
CA PHE A 126 12.44 -4.62 -13.98
C PHE A 126 10.95 -4.34 -13.76
N ARG A 127 10.36 -5.00 -12.77
CA ARG A 127 9.03 -4.66 -12.24
C ARG A 127 9.20 -3.67 -11.10
N MET A 128 8.33 -2.68 -11.02
CA MET A 128 8.29 -1.74 -9.92
C MET A 128 6.85 -1.47 -9.55
N VAL A 129 6.58 -1.55 -8.26
CA VAL A 129 5.33 -1.11 -7.67
C VAL A 129 5.60 -0.05 -6.61
N VAL A 130 4.65 0.86 -6.44
CA VAL A 130 4.49 1.57 -5.17
C VAL A 130 3.48 0.77 -4.35
N SER A 131 3.74 0.57 -3.08
CA SER A 131 2.77 0.02 -2.14
C SER A 131 2.48 1.08 -1.09
N VAL A 132 1.21 1.37 -0.83
CA VAL A 132 0.79 2.35 0.18
C VAL A 132 0.01 1.60 1.25
N TYR A 133 0.56 1.59 2.46
CA TYR A 133 -0.10 1.03 3.62
C TYR A 133 -1.00 2.06 4.28
N MET A 134 -2.20 1.61 4.61
CA MET A 134 -3.21 2.37 5.32
C MET A 134 -3.93 1.51 6.33
N GLY A 135 -4.59 2.15 7.29
CA GLY A 135 -5.45 1.44 8.22
C GLY A 135 -6.60 2.31 8.67
N ASP A 136 -7.65 1.63 9.11
CA ASP A 136 -8.76 2.23 9.83
C ASP A 136 -8.48 2.06 11.33
N PHE A 137 -8.09 3.15 11.99
CA PHE A 137 -7.83 3.12 13.43
C PHE A 137 -8.81 4.07 14.12
N GLN A 138 -9.73 3.48 14.87
CA GLN A 138 -10.80 4.23 15.54
C GLN A 138 -10.31 4.99 16.77
N ASP A 139 -9.26 4.48 17.42
CA ASP A 139 -8.73 5.05 18.66
C ASP A 139 -7.21 4.82 18.83
N ASP A 140 -6.66 5.49 19.84
CA ASP A 140 -5.24 5.37 20.23
C ASP A 140 -4.88 3.96 20.73
N GLU A 141 -5.85 3.16 21.23
CA GLU A 141 -5.59 1.82 21.77
C GLU A 141 -5.33 0.81 20.64
N MET A 142 -6.15 0.81 19.60
CA MET A 142 -5.95 0.01 18.38
C MET A 142 -4.60 0.32 17.73
N LEU A 143 -4.25 1.61 17.68
CA LEU A 143 -2.96 2.06 17.20
C LEU A 143 -1.80 1.55 18.07
N ASP A 144 -1.94 1.67 19.39
CA ASP A 144 -0.92 1.20 20.33
C ASP A 144 -0.74 -0.31 20.26
N GLU A 145 -1.81 -1.07 20.05
CA GLU A 145 -1.75 -2.50 19.81
C GLU A 145 -0.99 -2.81 18.52
N TYR A 146 -1.29 -2.10 17.43
CA TYR A 146 -0.59 -2.27 16.16
C TYR A 146 0.91 -1.98 16.28
N ILE A 147 1.27 -0.85 16.89
CA ILE A 147 2.68 -0.47 17.12
C ILE A 147 3.38 -1.52 17.99
N ARG A 148 2.70 -2.10 18.99
CA ARG A 148 3.27 -3.15 19.86
C ARG A 148 3.44 -4.49 19.15
N GLY A 149 2.58 -4.80 18.18
CA GLY A 149 2.61 -6.04 17.40
C GLY A 149 3.74 -6.11 16.39
N TRP A 150 4.37 -4.99 16.05
CA TRP A 150 5.53 -4.94 15.17
C TRP A 150 6.77 -5.58 15.81
N GLN A 151 7.11 -6.78 15.36
CA GLN A 151 8.22 -7.57 15.92
C GLN A 151 9.62 -7.15 15.42
N ASP A 152 9.71 -6.35 14.36
CA ASP A 152 10.99 -5.87 13.81
C ASP A 152 10.73 -4.54 13.08
N PRO A 153 11.25 -3.37 13.53
CA PRO A 153 10.96 -2.14 12.81
C PRO A 153 11.86 -2.07 11.57
N PRO A 154 11.27 -2.00 10.38
CA PRO A 154 11.65 -0.88 9.53
C PRO A 154 10.43 -0.28 8.84
N TYR A 155 10.07 0.91 9.32
CA TYR A 155 9.22 1.91 8.68
C TYR A 155 7.71 1.61 8.48
N PRO A 156 6.85 2.64 8.66
CA PRO A 156 7.18 3.99 9.10
C PRO A 156 7.47 4.00 10.61
N ARG A 157 8.14 5.04 11.09
CA ARG A 157 8.42 5.16 12.52
C ARG A 157 7.10 5.36 13.29
N PRO A 158 6.93 4.81 14.50
CA PRO A 158 5.66 4.85 15.23
C PRO A 158 5.07 6.26 15.43
N TRP A 159 5.90 7.30 15.49
CA TRP A 159 5.41 8.69 15.61
C TRP A 159 4.80 9.25 14.32
N ASN A 160 5.26 8.83 13.14
CA ASN A 160 4.66 9.22 11.86
C ASN A 160 3.27 8.62 11.73
N LEU A 161 3.13 7.36 12.14
CA LEU A 161 1.84 6.69 12.20
C LEU A 161 0.90 7.40 13.19
N ARG A 162 1.37 7.71 14.40
CA ARG A 162 0.60 8.50 15.37
C ARG A 162 0.17 9.86 14.84
N ARG A 163 1.03 10.55 14.08
CA ARG A 163 0.68 11.83 13.49
C ARG A 163 -0.37 11.67 12.39
N ALA A 164 -0.15 10.75 11.44
CA ALA A 164 -1.09 10.44 10.37
C ALA A 164 -2.51 10.10 10.89
N LEU A 165 -2.59 9.50 12.08
CA LEU A 165 -3.84 9.12 12.72
C LEU A 165 -4.45 10.23 13.58
N LYS A 166 -3.66 10.89 14.43
CA LYS A 166 -4.14 12.00 15.28
C LYS A 166 -4.63 13.18 14.47
N GLU A 167 -3.97 13.45 13.35
CA GLU A 167 -4.34 14.53 12.46
C GLU A 167 -5.38 14.09 11.41
N ARG A 168 -5.79 12.80 11.41
CA ARG A 168 -6.76 12.20 10.49
C ARG A 168 -6.52 12.65 9.05
N ILE A 169 -5.31 12.52 8.53
CA ILE A 169 -4.85 13.39 7.44
C ILE A 169 -5.44 13.01 6.06
N HIS A 170 -6.18 11.91 5.92
CA HIS A 170 -6.43 11.34 4.58
C HIS A 170 -7.92 11.11 4.23
N TRP A 171 -8.70 10.41 5.06
CA TRP A 171 -10.14 10.28 4.84
C TRP A 171 -10.90 9.92 6.14
N ASP A 172 -12.08 10.51 6.33
CA ASP A 172 -13.00 10.26 7.44
C ASP A 172 -14.45 10.34 6.93
N ARG A 173 -15.22 9.28 7.15
CA ARG A 173 -16.63 9.17 6.74
C ARG A 173 -17.51 10.24 7.40
N HIS A 174 -17.16 10.65 8.62
CA HIS A 174 -17.92 11.56 9.45
C HIS A 174 -17.48 13.02 9.31
N ASP A 175 -16.32 13.27 8.68
CA ASP A 175 -15.82 14.60 8.39
C ASP A 175 -15.32 14.72 6.93
N PRO A 176 -16.19 15.12 5.99
CA PRO A 176 -15.81 15.24 4.58
C PRO A 176 -14.85 16.41 4.29
N THR A 177 -14.55 17.26 5.29
CA THR A 177 -13.57 18.34 5.16
C THR A 177 -12.14 17.83 5.26
N ILE A 178 -11.96 16.64 5.82
CA ILE A 178 -10.69 15.94 5.85
C ILE A 178 -10.31 15.50 4.44
N LYS A 179 -9.17 15.99 3.98
CA LYS A 179 -8.56 15.73 2.67
C LYS A 179 -7.06 15.65 2.84
N SER A 180 -6.42 14.77 2.07
CA SER A 180 -4.96 14.65 1.98
C SER A 180 -4.26 15.93 1.51
N GLN A 181 -4.98 16.85 0.86
CA GLN A 181 -4.50 18.19 0.47
C GLN A 181 -4.64 19.28 1.54
N SER A 182 -5.10 18.95 2.76
CA SER A 182 -5.29 19.98 3.78
C SER A 182 -3.95 20.66 4.06
N PRO A 183 -3.82 21.99 3.85
CA PRO A 183 -2.55 22.68 4.04
C PRO A 183 -2.11 22.46 5.48
N GLN A 184 -1.00 21.73 5.65
CA GLN A 184 -0.35 21.70 6.94
C GLN A 184 -0.04 23.15 7.30
N LYS A 185 -0.49 23.58 8.48
CA LYS A 185 -0.15 24.89 9.01
C LYS A 185 1.37 25.00 8.94
N ASN A 186 1.89 25.98 8.20
CA ASN A 186 3.32 26.24 8.08
C ASN A 186 3.97 26.15 9.48
N PHE A 187 4.73 25.08 9.73
CA PHE A 187 5.53 24.95 10.94
C PHE A 187 6.92 25.47 10.60
N LEU A 188 7.10 26.77 10.84
CA LEU A 188 8.43 27.40 11.02
C LEU A 188 8.89 27.21 12.46
#